data_AF-A0A6A9QCC5-F1
#
_entry.id   AF-A0A6A9QCC5-F1
#
_cell.length_a   1.000
_cell.length_b   1.000
_cell.length_c   1.000
_cell.angle_alpha   90.00
_cell.angle_beta   90.00
_cell.angle_gamma   90.00
#
_symmetry.space_group_name_H-M   'P 1'
#
loop_
_entity.id
_entity.type
_entity.pdbx_description
1 polymer ?
#
loop_
_entity_poly.entity_id
_entity_poly.type
_entity_poly.pdbx_seq_one_letter_code
_entity_poly.pdbx_strand_id
1 'polypeptide(L)'
;MPLVPNITSYIPLDGKIFFIASCNSIEIMIIERVKELSSLGEIFAGDKIEEKIVNKIRKFFDKCDETRVIPIPVLNYSESHEIFGKNKIENSEYLPYSPSVDIEGKLTYSLDECKDSILGVKIENLFDIPRYYIKAEERNCVGIVFFTDKRRKFVIKSDPLLNLFPTPPPKIPGIIIPESEKNKIEDKLSIKASVNIKESTGYIIECIKNSKNDKKVYITAHHDHWFKGEHDNLLGVSLLPELKSEKYELHLVSFTAEEAGALGYQSFSWSYGSRKYFELQKKGFNDGILLNINLDNIDPCNLKIKAVPSISSVFEKYFNNSIIYEPEIYSDGYTFIKNGIPSVTLEGYYKEYHSIDDEIIPSEEVCISSLVLSINKILNDENVEQIRYDMLKNELMQFMSTTQAPMRTYLLNILDNLNNKEIYENLLKLYGGILPRDSLAIVKLFHKLAGIQYEKPVYVEGKPALKISSNDKLYLRSIAKEFEDEYMSKLYEISKKFL
;
A
#
# COMPACT_ATOMS: atom_id res chain seq x y z
N MET A 1 17.55 -48.38 -0.18
CA MET A 1 16.71 -48.59 -1.36
C MET A 1 15.62 -47.51 -1.35
N PRO A 2 15.57 -46.62 -2.36
CA PRO A 2 14.58 -45.55 -2.37
C PRO A 2 13.20 -46.11 -2.74
N LEU A 3 12.17 -45.58 -2.07
CA LEU A 3 10.77 -45.85 -2.34
C LEU A 3 10.36 -45.18 -3.66
N VAL A 4 9.76 -45.96 -4.54
CA VAL A 4 9.26 -45.57 -5.86
C VAL A 4 7.88 -44.89 -5.70
N PRO A 5 7.59 -43.77 -6.39
CA PRO A 5 6.25 -43.17 -6.40
C PRO A 5 5.29 -44.00 -7.27
N ASN A 6 4.04 -44.16 -6.81
CA ASN A 6 2.97 -44.83 -7.55
C ASN A 6 2.59 -44.05 -8.83
N ILE A 7 2.62 -44.74 -9.98
CA ILE A 7 2.22 -44.22 -11.29
C ILE A 7 0.79 -44.70 -11.58
N THR A 8 -0.13 -43.79 -11.87
CA THR A 8 -1.50 -44.11 -12.28
C THR A 8 -1.79 -43.62 -13.71
N SER A 9 -1.73 -44.58 -14.65
CA SER A 9 -2.25 -44.58 -16.03
C SER A 9 -1.48 -43.86 -17.16
N TYR A 10 -1.43 -44.53 -18.32
CA TYR A 10 -0.76 -44.15 -19.57
C TYR A 10 -1.80 -44.02 -20.69
N ILE A 11 -1.69 -42.99 -21.53
CA ILE A 11 -2.35 -42.94 -22.85
C ILE A 11 -1.27 -42.58 -23.90
N PRO A 12 -1.00 -43.44 -24.89
CA PRO A 12 -0.02 -43.14 -25.92
C PRO A 12 -0.68 -42.36 -27.08
N LEU A 13 -0.20 -41.15 -27.33
CA LEU A 13 -0.37 -40.45 -28.61
C LEU A 13 0.99 -39.87 -29.02
N ASP A 14 1.50 -40.36 -30.15
CA ASP A 14 2.57 -39.78 -30.97
C ASP A 14 3.89 -39.37 -30.28
N GLY A 15 4.58 -40.35 -29.69
CA GLY A 15 6.05 -40.36 -29.58
C GLY A 15 6.70 -39.23 -28.77
N LYS A 16 5.91 -38.40 -28.07
CA LYS A 16 6.39 -37.39 -27.13
C LYS A 16 5.96 -37.80 -25.72
N ILE A 17 6.94 -38.02 -24.86
CA ILE A 17 6.71 -38.20 -23.43
C ILE A 17 6.31 -36.84 -22.87
N PHE A 18 5.01 -36.64 -22.62
CA PHE A 18 4.54 -35.57 -21.77
C PHE A 18 4.53 -36.09 -20.34
N PHE A 19 5.37 -35.50 -19.48
CA PHE A 19 5.19 -35.62 -18.05
C PHE A 19 3.98 -34.76 -17.69
N ILE A 20 2.83 -35.39 -17.44
CA ILE A 20 1.78 -34.75 -16.67
C ILE A 20 2.28 -34.79 -15.22
N ALA A 21 2.95 -33.71 -14.80
CA ALA A 21 3.06 -33.45 -13.37
C ALA A 21 1.62 -33.42 -12.84
N SER A 22 1.33 -34.21 -11.80
CA SER A 22 0.07 -34.08 -11.08
C SER A 22 -0.05 -32.60 -10.67
N CYS A 23 -1.01 -31.86 -11.23
CA CYS A 23 -1.36 -30.54 -10.72
C CYS A 23 -1.51 -30.64 -9.21
N ASN A 24 -0.71 -29.89 -8.46
CA ASN A 24 -0.81 -29.87 -7.01
C ASN A 24 -2.17 -29.24 -6.66
N SER A 25 -2.95 -29.90 -5.81
CA SER A 25 -4.29 -29.46 -5.38
C SER A 25 -4.34 -28.07 -4.72
N ILE A 26 -3.20 -27.53 -4.29
CA ILE A 26 -3.12 -26.24 -3.59
C ILE A 26 -3.14 -25.07 -4.58
N GLU A 27 -2.51 -25.24 -5.74
CA GLU A 27 -2.30 -24.15 -6.71
C GLU A 27 -3.62 -23.80 -7.39
N ILE A 28 -4.32 -24.83 -7.88
CA ILE A 28 -5.70 -24.76 -8.38
C ILE A 28 -6.60 -24.07 -7.33
N MET A 29 -6.48 -24.44 -6.06
CA MET A 29 -7.31 -23.89 -4.99
C MET A 29 -7.05 -22.39 -4.74
N ILE A 30 -5.80 -21.90 -4.83
CA ILE A 30 -5.49 -20.46 -4.65
C ILE A 30 -6.12 -19.66 -5.80
N ILE A 31 -5.92 -20.10 -7.05
CA ILE A 31 -6.49 -19.41 -8.21
C ILE A 31 -8.02 -19.44 -8.16
N GLU A 32 -8.62 -20.56 -7.78
CA GLU A 32 -10.07 -20.67 -7.57
C GLU A 32 -10.58 -19.68 -6.53
N ARG A 33 -9.87 -19.50 -5.41
CA ARG A 33 -10.22 -18.48 -4.41
C ARG A 33 -10.14 -17.07 -4.98
N VAL A 34 -9.07 -16.73 -5.70
CA VAL A 34 -8.93 -15.42 -6.34
C VAL A 34 -10.12 -15.16 -7.27
N LYS A 35 -10.43 -16.11 -8.16
CA LYS A 35 -11.58 -15.99 -9.08
C LYS A 35 -12.92 -15.95 -8.35
N GLU A 36 -13.05 -16.69 -7.24
CA GLU A 36 -14.25 -16.64 -6.40
C GLU A 36 -14.45 -15.26 -5.78
N LEU A 37 -13.37 -14.63 -5.29
CA LEU A 37 -13.41 -13.30 -4.70
C LEU A 37 -13.64 -12.23 -5.78
N SER A 38 -12.89 -12.26 -6.89
CA SER A 38 -12.99 -11.27 -7.98
C SER A 38 -14.33 -11.32 -8.71
N SER A 39 -15.04 -12.45 -8.66
CA SER A 39 -16.41 -12.57 -9.20
C SER A 39 -17.44 -11.68 -8.50
N LEU A 40 -17.13 -11.16 -7.31
CA LEU A 40 -17.97 -10.17 -6.64
C LEU A 40 -17.89 -8.78 -7.31
N GLY A 41 -16.89 -8.57 -8.17
CA GLY A 41 -16.55 -7.27 -8.72
C GLY A 41 -15.83 -6.40 -7.70
N GLU A 42 -15.78 -5.10 -8.01
CA GLU A 42 -15.04 -4.11 -7.21
C GLU A 42 -15.54 -4.05 -5.77
N ILE A 43 -14.60 -3.94 -4.83
CA ILE A 43 -14.89 -3.81 -3.40
C ILE A 43 -14.35 -2.47 -2.90
N PHE A 44 -15.26 -1.52 -2.67
CA PHE A 44 -14.93 -0.28 -1.97
C PHE A 44 -15.20 -0.43 -0.47
N ALA A 45 -14.36 0.16 0.38
CA ALA A 45 -14.55 0.09 1.83
C ALA A 45 -15.90 0.68 2.29
N GLY A 46 -16.59 -0.06 3.15
CA GLY A 46 -17.90 0.28 3.68
C GLY A 46 -19.07 0.01 2.72
N ASP A 47 -18.83 -0.66 1.59
CA ASP A 47 -19.89 -1.11 0.71
C ASP A 47 -20.62 -2.35 1.23
N LYS A 48 -21.89 -2.50 0.84
CA LYS A 48 -22.68 -3.69 1.17
C LYS A 48 -22.07 -4.99 0.64
N ILE A 49 -21.26 -4.93 -0.41
CA ILE A 49 -20.61 -6.10 -1.00
C ILE A 49 -19.37 -6.53 -0.20
N GLU A 50 -18.77 -5.63 0.57
CA GLU A 50 -17.62 -5.93 1.43
C GLU A 50 -17.96 -7.01 2.47
N GLU A 51 -19.14 -6.95 3.09
CA GLU A 51 -19.60 -8.01 4.00
C GLU A 51 -19.62 -9.39 3.32
N LYS A 52 -19.92 -9.45 2.01
CA LYS A 52 -19.93 -10.71 1.27
C LYS A 52 -18.51 -11.22 1.05
N ILE A 53 -17.55 -10.36 0.69
CA ILE A 53 -16.16 -10.79 0.49
C ILE A 53 -15.54 -11.23 1.82
N VAL A 54 -15.77 -10.49 2.90
CA VAL A 54 -15.32 -10.84 4.26
C VAL A 54 -15.88 -12.20 4.69
N ASN A 55 -17.15 -12.46 4.40
CA ASN A 55 -17.76 -13.76 4.68
C ASN A 55 -17.18 -14.91 3.86
N LYS A 56 -16.70 -14.67 2.63
CA LYS A 56 -15.98 -15.68 1.84
C LYS A 56 -14.59 -15.92 2.40
N ILE A 57 -13.83 -14.85 2.68
CA ILE A 57 -12.49 -14.94 3.29
C ILE A 57 -12.54 -15.71 4.60
N ARG A 58 -13.55 -15.45 5.44
CA ARG A 58 -13.78 -16.18 6.70
C ARG A 58 -13.91 -17.69 6.49
N LYS A 59 -14.52 -18.13 5.38
CA LYS A 59 -14.65 -19.57 5.07
C LYS A 59 -13.33 -20.19 4.64
N PHE A 60 -12.40 -19.40 4.10
CA PHE A 60 -11.06 -19.89 3.76
C PHE A 60 -10.19 -20.12 5.01
N PHE A 61 -10.56 -19.50 6.13
CA PHE A 61 -9.92 -19.63 7.44
C PHE A 61 -10.48 -20.79 8.29
N ASP A 62 -10.86 -21.90 7.65
CA ASP A 62 -11.43 -23.09 8.30
C ASP A 62 -10.48 -23.79 9.29
N LYS A 63 -9.16 -23.58 9.14
CA LYS A 63 -8.09 -24.17 9.96
C LYS A 63 -7.51 -23.22 11.02
N CYS A 64 -8.20 -22.13 11.32
CA CYS A 64 -7.75 -21.15 12.31
C CYS A 64 -8.29 -21.50 13.70
N ASP A 65 -7.50 -21.25 14.75
CA ASP A 65 -7.93 -21.47 16.13
C ASP A 65 -8.92 -20.40 16.58
N GLU A 66 -8.72 -19.17 16.10
CA GLU A 66 -9.64 -18.05 16.29
C GLU A 66 -9.81 -17.28 14.98
N THR A 67 -11.01 -16.74 14.74
CA THR A 67 -11.24 -15.79 13.65
C THR A 67 -12.04 -14.61 14.17
N ARG A 68 -11.51 -13.41 13.96
CA ARG A 68 -12.09 -12.15 14.39
C ARG A 68 -12.51 -11.34 13.17
N VAL A 69 -13.65 -10.65 13.31
CA VAL A 69 -14.09 -9.61 12.37
C VAL A 69 -14.18 -8.32 13.16
N ILE A 70 -13.40 -7.33 12.76
CA ILE A 70 -13.20 -6.09 13.50
C ILE A 70 -13.76 -4.94 12.66
N PRO A 71 -14.89 -4.35 13.06
CA PRO A 71 -15.47 -3.22 12.34
C PRO A 71 -14.68 -1.95 12.61
N ILE A 72 -14.46 -1.14 11.56
CA ILE A 72 -13.84 0.18 11.65
C ILE A 72 -14.68 1.23 10.90
N PRO A 73 -14.70 2.50 11.33
CA PRO A 73 -15.40 3.54 10.61
C PRO A 73 -14.59 3.96 9.38
N VAL A 74 -15.25 3.96 8.22
CA VAL A 74 -14.66 4.28 6.91
C VAL A 74 -15.52 5.29 6.16
N LEU A 75 -14.92 5.99 5.20
CA LEU A 75 -15.61 6.82 4.24
C LEU A 75 -16.01 5.97 3.04
N ASN A 76 -17.30 5.76 2.83
CA ASN A 76 -17.81 5.04 1.68
C ASN A 76 -18.13 5.99 0.53
N TYR A 77 -17.93 5.53 -0.70
CA TYR A 77 -18.15 6.27 -1.93
C TYR A 77 -18.97 5.43 -2.91
N SER A 78 -19.90 6.08 -3.59
CA SER A 78 -20.67 5.51 -4.68
C SER A 78 -20.99 6.61 -5.68
N GLU A 79 -21.04 6.25 -6.96
CA GLU A 79 -21.22 7.22 -8.04
C GLU A 79 -22.08 6.66 -9.18
N SER A 80 -22.64 7.57 -9.96
CA SER A 80 -23.15 7.31 -11.30
C SER A 80 -22.77 8.48 -12.18
N HIS A 81 -22.27 8.22 -13.39
CA HIS A 81 -21.82 9.27 -14.29
C HIS A 81 -22.19 9.00 -15.75
N GLU A 82 -22.28 10.07 -16.51
CA GLU A 82 -22.34 10.07 -17.95
C GLU A 82 -21.46 11.20 -18.51
N ILE A 83 -20.67 10.88 -19.53
CA ILE A 83 -19.77 11.83 -20.17
C ILE A 83 -20.04 11.85 -21.67
N PHE A 84 -20.21 13.06 -22.21
CA PHE A 84 -20.51 13.28 -23.62
C PHE A 84 -19.49 14.23 -24.25
N GLY A 85 -18.89 13.80 -25.36
CA GLY A 85 -18.24 14.70 -26.31
C GLY A 85 -19.15 14.91 -27.51
N LYS A 86 -18.68 14.58 -28.72
CA LYS A 86 -19.55 14.48 -29.90
C LYS A 86 -20.53 13.30 -29.80
N ASN A 87 -20.11 12.25 -29.09
CA ASN A 87 -20.87 11.04 -28.77
C ASN A 87 -20.70 10.73 -27.28
N LYS A 88 -21.53 9.83 -26.75
CA LYS A 88 -21.34 9.27 -25.41
C LYS A 88 -20.00 8.54 -25.32
N ILE A 89 -19.27 8.80 -24.25
CA ILE A 89 -18.03 8.11 -23.89
C ILE A 89 -18.45 6.96 -22.96
N GLU A 90 -18.36 5.74 -23.45
CA GLU A 90 -18.87 4.56 -22.73
C GLU A 90 -17.82 3.99 -21.76
N ASN A 91 -16.55 4.11 -22.13
CA ASN A 91 -15.45 3.60 -21.33
C ASN A 91 -14.80 4.77 -20.60
N SER A 92 -15.36 5.17 -19.47
CA SER A 92 -14.80 6.20 -18.59
C SER A 92 -14.90 5.79 -17.14
N GLU A 93 -14.05 6.38 -16.30
CA GLU A 93 -14.08 6.17 -14.87
C GLU A 93 -14.16 7.51 -14.17
N TYR A 94 -15.22 7.71 -13.38
CA TYR A 94 -15.35 8.86 -12.49
C TYR A 94 -14.57 8.58 -11.21
N LEU A 95 -13.48 9.31 -11.00
CA LEU A 95 -12.50 8.93 -9.99
C LEU A 95 -13.06 9.10 -8.56
N PRO A 96 -12.73 8.16 -7.64
CA PRO A 96 -13.16 8.22 -6.25
C PRO A 96 -12.98 9.59 -5.60
N TYR A 97 -14.01 10.00 -4.87
CA TYR A 97 -14.15 11.29 -4.16
C TYR A 97 -14.27 12.54 -5.03
N SER A 98 -14.35 12.41 -6.35
CA SER A 98 -14.81 13.51 -7.21
C SER A 98 -16.21 14.02 -6.77
N PRO A 99 -16.53 15.31 -6.93
CA PRO A 99 -17.80 15.90 -6.50
C PRO A 99 -18.99 15.53 -7.42
N SER A 100 -20.24 15.77 -7.00
CA SER A 100 -21.37 15.72 -7.94
C SER A 100 -21.36 16.95 -8.86
N VAL A 101 -21.62 16.76 -10.16
CA VAL A 101 -21.60 17.84 -11.15
C VAL A 101 -22.62 17.65 -12.27
N ASP A 102 -23.06 18.76 -12.86
CA ASP A 102 -23.68 18.83 -14.18
C ASP A 102 -23.06 20.04 -14.88
N ILE A 103 -22.01 19.80 -15.66
CA ILE A 103 -21.19 20.85 -16.28
C ILE A 103 -20.95 20.57 -17.76
N GLU A 104 -20.74 21.64 -18.52
CA GLU A 104 -20.16 21.59 -19.86
C GLU A 104 -18.93 22.50 -19.87
N GLY A 105 -17.81 22.00 -20.38
CA GLY A 105 -16.56 22.76 -20.43
C GLY A 105 -15.78 22.48 -21.71
N LYS A 106 -15.03 23.49 -22.17
CA LYS A 106 -14.06 23.31 -23.26
C LYS A 106 -12.91 22.43 -22.76
N LEU A 107 -12.46 21.47 -23.56
CA LEU A 107 -11.25 20.72 -23.27
C LEU A 107 -10.02 21.53 -23.69
N THR A 108 -9.07 21.70 -22.78
CA THR A 108 -7.75 22.28 -23.09
C THR A 108 -6.64 21.39 -22.56
N TYR A 109 -5.49 21.40 -23.23
CA TYR A 109 -4.29 20.68 -22.82
C TYR A 109 -3.23 21.61 -22.22
N SER A 110 -3.56 22.90 -22.05
CA SER A 110 -2.69 23.91 -21.45
C SER A 110 -3.18 24.27 -20.06
N LEU A 111 -2.31 24.10 -19.06
CA LEU A 111 -2.56 24.55 -17.69
C LEU A 111 -2.76 26.07 -17.59
N ASP A 112 -2.15 26.85 -18.49
CA ASP A 112 -2.30 28.31 -18.50
C ASP A 112 -3.64 28.78 -19.07
N GLU A 113 -4.30 27.95 -19.87
CA GLU A 113 -5.61 28.23 -20.48
C GLU A 113 -6.76 27.52 -19.76
N CYS A 114 -6.49 26.80 -18.67
CA CYS A 114 -7.48 25.90 -18.08
C CYS A 114 -8.58 26.58 -17.26
N LYS A 115 -8.44 27.87 -16.94
CA LYS A 115 -9.43 28.60 -16.17
C LYS A 115 -10.81 28.46 -16.83
N ASP A 116 -11.81 28.06 -16.05
CA ASP A 116 -13.19 27.84 -16.52
C ASP A 116 -13.31 26.75 -17.62
N SER A 117 -12.27 25.94 -17.82
CA SER A 117 -12.18 24.86 -18.82
C SER A 117 -11.85 23.52 -18.15
N ILE A 118 -11.99 22.42 -18.90
CA ILE A 118 -11.61 21.08 -18.46
C ILE A 118 -10.18 20.82 -18.94
N LEU A 119 -9.28 20.46 -18.03
CA LEU A 119 -7.90 20.14 -18.37
C LEU A 119 -7.79 18.68 -18.85
N GLY A 120 -7.24 18.46 -20.03
CA GLY A 120 -6.86 17.15 -20.53
C GLY A 120 -5.37 16.88 -20.28
N VAL A 121 -5.04 15.76 -19.64
CA VAL A 121 -3.65 15.37 -19.34
C VAL A 121 -3.44 13.92 -19.74
N LYS A 122 -2.42 13.64 -20.55
CA LYS A 122 -1.97 12.26 -20.77
C LYS A 122 -1.03 11.86 -19.63
N ILE A 123 -1.30 10.71 -19.01
CA ILE A 123 -0.46 10.16 -17.94
C ILE A 123 -0.03 8.73 -18.27
N GLU A 124 1.19 8.39 -17.87
CA GLU A 124 1.72 7.02 -17.95
C GLU A 124 1.78 6.36 -16.57
N ASN A 125 1.72 7.17 -15.51
CA ASN A 125 1.82 6.74 -14.13
C ASN A 125 0.62 7.29 -13.31
N LEU A 126 -0.14 6.39 -12.67
CA LEU A 126 -1.30 6.77 -11.85
C LEU A 126 -0.92 7.64 -10.64
N PHE A 127 0.29 7.50 -10.12
CA PHE A 127 0.77 8.31 -9.00
C PHE A 127 0.93 9.80 -9.37
N ASP A 128 0.83 10.17 -10.64
CA ASP A 128 0.81 11.57 -11.09
C ASP A 128 -0.56 12.25 -10.93
N ILE A 129 -1.64 11.48 -10.76
CA ILE A 129 -3.02 11.98 -10.71
C ILE A 129 -3.19 13.06 -9.63
N PRO A 130 -2.80 12.86 -8.35
CA PRO A 130 -2.95 13.88 -7.31
C PRO A 130 -2.21 15.18 -7.65
N ARG A 131 -1.02 15.07 -8.26
CA ARG A 131 -0.19 16.23 -8.60
C ARG A 131 -0.85 17.10 -9.68
N TYR A 132 -1.34 16.49 -10.75
CA TYR A 132 -2.03 17.22 -11.82
C TYR A 132 -3.40 17.73 -11.37
N TYR A 133 -4.10 16.97 -10.53
CA TYR A 133 -5.35 17.38 -9.94
C TYR A 133 -5.20 18.66 -9.10
N ILE A 134 -4.21 18.71 -8.19
CA ILE A 134 -3.92 19.91 -7.38
C ILE A 134 -3.57 21.10 -8.27
N LYS A 135 -2.75 20.90 -9.31
CA LYS A 135 -2.42 21.98 -10.27
C LYS A 135 -3.67 22.51 -11.00
N ALA A 136 -4.60 21.62 -11.35
CA ALA A 136 -5.84 22.02 -12.00
C ALA A 136 -6.74 22.85 -11.07
N GLU A 137 -6.86 22.45 -9.80
CA GLU A 137 -7.56 23.24 -8.78
C GLU A 137 -6.89 24.62 -8.57
N GLU A 138 -5.57 24.68 -8.45
CA GLU A 138 -4.81 25.93 -8.28
C GLU A 138 -4.99 26.90 -9.46
N ARG A 139 -5.28 26.38 -10.66
CA ARG A 139 -5.54 27.17 -11.87
C ARG A 139 -7.02 27.44 -12.14
N ASN A 140 -7.91 27.05 -11.23
CA ASN A 140 -9.36 27.19 -11.35
C ASN A 140 -9.91 26.54 -12.64
N CYS A 141 -9.38 25.37 -13.01
CA CYS A 141 -10.06 24.55 -14.01
C CYS A 141 -11.40 24.04 -13.44
N VAL A 142 -12.40 23.80 -14.28
CA VAL A 142 -13.72 23.27 -13.83
C VAL A 142 -13.78 21.75 -13.79
N GLY A 143 -12.72 21.08 -14.25
CA GLY A 143 -12.58 19.63 -14.25
C GLY A 143 -11.24 19.19 -14.83
N ILE A 144 -10.92 17.91 -14.67
CA ILE A 144 -9.72 17.29 -15.24
C ILE A 144 -10.03 15.91 -15.81
N VAL A 145 -9.47 15.63 -16.99
CA VAL A 145 -9.53 14.35 -17.68
C VAL A 145 -8.12 13.82 -17.84
N PHE A 146 -7.90 12.61 -17.35
CA PHE A 146 -6.68 11.85 -17.48
C PHE A 146 -6.83 10.84 -18.62
N PHE A 147 -5.95 10.95 -19.62
CA PHE A 147 -5.88 10.01 -20.73
C PHE A 147 -4.89 8.89 -20.41
N THR A 148 -5.38 7.66 -20.47
CA THR A 148 -4.65 6.41 -20.18
C THR A 148 -4.78 5.42 -21.32
N ASP A 149 -4.06 4.30 -21.25
CA ASP A 149 -4.17 3.20 -22.23
C ASP A 149 -5.52 2.46 -22.14
N LYS A 150 -6.08 2.35 -20.94
CA LYS A 150 -7.32 1.63 -20.62
C LYS A 150 -8.01 2.24 -19.39
N ARG A 151 -9.18 1.72 -19.03
CA ARG A 151 -9.87 2.14 -17.80
C ARG A 151 -9.00 1.79 -16.61
N ARG A 152 -8.79 2.79 -15.75
CA ARG A 152 -8.00 2.70 -14.53
C ARG A 152 -8.69 3.50 -13.43
N LYS A 153 -8.39 3.21 -12.17
CA LYS A 153 -8.89 3.97 -11.01
C LYS A 153 -7.76 4.43 -10.10
N PHE A 154 -7.97 5.56 -9.47
CA PHE A 154 -7.07 6.12 -8.47
C PHE A 154 -7.81 7.15 -7.65
N VAL A 155 -7.49 7.23 -6.35
CA VAL A 155 -8.15 8.17 -5.45
C VAL A 155 -7.68 9.60 -5.71
N ILE A 156 -8.63 10.52 -5.93
CA ILE A 156 -8.33 11.95 -5.98
C ILE A 156 -8.06 12.46 -4.57
N LYS A 157 -7.04 13.31 -4.46
CA LYS A 157 -6.56 13.86 -3.19
C LYS A 157 -6.40 15.37 -3.31
N SER A 158 -6.83 16.07 -2.27
CA SER A 158 -6.59 17.50 -2.12
C SER A 158 -5.28 17.77 -1.36
N ASP A 159 -4.76 18.98 -1.57
CA ASP A 159 -3.59 19.49 -0.85
C ASP A 159 -3.88 19.69 0.66
N PRO A 160 -2.92 19.46 1.58
CA PRO A 160 -1.58 18.90 1.37
C PRO A 160 -1.59 17.38 1.23
N LEU A 161 -0.73 16.83 0.36
CA LEU A 161 -0.51 15.39 0.22
C LEU A 161 0.23 14.79 1.43
N LEU A 162 0.10 13.46 1.62
CA LEU A 162 0.62 12.71 2.78
C LEU A 162 0.07 13.16 4.16
N ASN A 163 -1.11 13.79 4.18
CA ASN A 163 -1.73 14.29 5.40
C ASN A 163 -2.56 13.20 6.10
N LEU A 164 -2.27 12.98 7.38
CA LEU A 164 -3.01 12.05 8.25
C LEU A 164 -4.18 12.71 8.97
N PHE A 165 -4.32 14.04 8.88
CA PHE A 165 -5.51 14.76 9.33
C PHE A 165 -6.50 14.96 8.19
N PRO A 166 -7.79 15.19 8.53
CA PRO A 166 -8.79 15.53 7.53
C PRO A 166 -8.33 16.67 6.61
N THR A 167 -8.64 16.55 5.33
CA THR A 167 -8.40 17.58 4.32
C THR A 167 -9.73 18.00 3.68
N PRO A 168 -9.77 19.18 3.02
CA PRO A 168 -10.94 19.54 2.24
C PRO A 168 -11.27 18.45 1.20
N PRO A 169 -12.55 18.23 0.89
CA PRO A 169 -12.93 17.32 -0.18
C PRO A 169 -12.45 17.85 -1.54
N PRO A 170 -12.19 16.96 -2.52
CA PRO A 170 -11.95 17.34 -3.91
C PRO A 170 -13.06 18.25 -4.46
N LYS A 171 -12.68 19.35 -5.13
CA LYS A 171 -13.60 20.41 -5.58
C LYS A 171 -14.03 20.31 -7.04
N ILE A 172 -13.27 19.60 -7.87
CA ILE A 172 -13.52 19.49 -9.31
C ILE A 172 -13.62 18.01 -9.71
N PRO A 173 -14.41 17.67 -10.74
CA PRO A 173 -14.48 16.32 -11.27
C PRO A 173 -13.11 15.88 -11.81
N GLY A 174 -12.65 14.69 -11.44
CA GLY A 174 -11.55 14.03 -12.13
C GLY A 174 -12.00 12.71 -12.75
N ILE A 175 -11.57 12.50 -13.98
CA ILE A 175 -12.08 11.43 -14.84
C ILE A 175 -10.90 10.73 -15.51
N ILE A 176 -10.93 9.42 -15.63
CA ILE A 176 -10.08 8.68 -16.56
C ILE A 176 -10.85 8.34 -17.84
N ILE A 177 -10.25 8.65 -18.99
CA ILE A 177 -10.76 8.28 -20.32
C ILE A 177 -9.63 7.57 -21.08
N PRO A 178 -9.81 6.31 -21.52
CA PRO A 178 -8.86 5.64 -22.39
C PRO A 178 -8.61 6.42 -23.68
N GLU A 179 -7.39 6.42 -24.18
CA GLU A 179 -7.00 7.07 -25.44
C GLU A 179 -7.81 6.54 -26.64
N SER A 180 -8.29 5.29 -26.58
CA SER A 180 -9.17 4.69 -27.59
C SER A 180 -10.53 5.39 -27.72
N GLU A 181 -10.99 6.11 -26.69
CA GLU A 181 -12.24 6.87 -26.67
C GLU A 181 -12.05 8.33 -27.08
N LYS A 182 -10.80 8.79 -27.22
CA LYS A 182 -10.49 10.21 -27.47
C LYS A 182 -11.09 10.74 -28.78
N ASN A 183 -11.27 9.87 -29.77
CA ASN A 183 -11.93 10.23 -31.03
C ASN A 183 -13.41 10.61 -30.86
N LYS A 184 -14.05 10.28 -29.73
CA LYS A 184 -15.43 10.67 -29.38
C LYS A 184 -15.49 12.05 -28.71
N ILE A 185 -14.35 12.62 -28.36
CA ILE A 185 -14.23 13.96 -27.79
C ILE A 185 -14.16 14.99 -28.94
N GLU A 186 -14.89 16.10 -28.79
CA GLU A 186 -14.79 17.26 -29.68
C GLU A 186 -13.98 18.37 -28.97
N ASP A 187 -14.39 19.62 -29.07
CA ASP A 187 -13.79 20.75 -28.33
C ASP A 187 -14.34 20.87 -26.91
N LYS A 188 -15.47 20.22 -26.62
CA LYS A 188 -16.18 20.29 -25.34
C LYS A 188 -16.50 18.92 -24.79
N LEU A 189 -16.64 18.88 -23.47
CA LEU A 189 -17.17 17.74 -22.73
C LEU A 189 -18.32 18.19 -21.84
N SER A 190 -19.40 17.42 -21.85
CA SER A 190 -20.46 17.49 -20.83
C SER A 190 -20.29 16.34 -19.85
N ILE A 191 -20.28 16.65 -18.57
CA ILE A 191 -20.09 15.70 -17.48
C ILE A 191 -21.29 15.82 -16.55
N LYS A 192 -22.01 14.72 -16.38
CA LYS A 192 -23.10 14.58 -15.43
C LYS A 192 -22.75 13.46 -14.46
N ALA A 193 -22.55 13.79 -13.19
CA ALA A 193 -22.21 12.82 -12.18
C ALA A 193 -22.96 13.09 -10.88
N SER A 194 -23.51 12.03 -10.29
CA SER A 194 -24.11 12.04 -8.96
C SER A 194 -23.28 11.15 -8.06
N VAL A 195 -22.73 11.74 -7.00
CA VAL A 195 -21.84 11.10 -6.04
C VAL A 195 -22.47 11.13 -4.66
N ASN A 196 -22.46 9.99 -3.99
CA ASN A 196 -22.86 9.86 -2.60
C ASN A 196 -21.66 9.41 -1.76
N ILE A 197 -21.27 10.25 -0.80
CA ILE A 197 -20.20 10.00 0.15
C ILE A 197 -20.79 10.05 1.56
N LYS A 198 -20.49 9.04 2.36
CA LYS A 198 -20.99 8.93 3.73
C LYS A 198 -20.02 8.15 4.60
N GLU A 199 -20.09 8.34 5.90
CA GLU A 199 -19.47 7.41 6.83
C GLU A 199 -20.21 6.06 6.79
N SER A 200 -19.45 4.98 6.85
CA SER A 200 -19.93 3.60 6.84
C SER A 200 -19.02 2.75 7.75
N THR A 201 -19.19 1.43 7.71
CA THR A 201 -18.37 0.47 8.45
C THR A 201 -17.65 -0.44 7.48
N GLY A 202 -16.31 -0.42 7.52
CA GLY A 202 -15.48 -1.44 6.87
C GLY A 202 -15.12 -2.53 7.87
N TYR A 203 -14.68 -3.68 7.38
CA TYR A 203 -14.43 -4.86 8.21
C TYR A 203 -13.04 -5.44 7.98
N ILE A 204 -12.24 -5.47 9.02
CA ILE A 204 -10.98 -6.21 9.03
C ILE A 204 -11.28 -7.66 9.43
N ILE A 205 -10.67 -8.63 8.77
CA ILE A 205 -10.74 -10.03 9.17
C ILE A 205 -9.36 -10.54 9.57
N GLU A 206 -9.28 -11.14 10.75
CA GLU A 206 -8.06 -11.70 11.32
C GLU A 206 -8.29 -13.17 11.65
N CYS A 207 -7.44 -14.05 11.15
CA CYS A 207 -7.32 -15.44 11.57
C CYS A 207 -6.07 -15.59 12.45
N ILE A 208 -6.23 -16.28 13.58
CA ILE A 208 -5.13 -16.57 14.51
C ILE A 208 -4.88 -18.07 14.51
N LYS A 209 -3.62 -18.45 14.28
CA LYS A 209 -3.11 -19.81 14.43
C LYS A 209 -2.13 -19.80 15.60
N ASN A 210 -2.53 -20.39 16.72
CA ASN A 210 -1.79 -20.38 17.97
C ASN A 210 -0.49 -21.17 17.85
N SER A 211 0.51 -20.77 18.62
CA SER A 211 1.73 -21.56 18.81
C SER A 211 1.96 -21.88 20.29
N LYS A 212 3.01 -22.65 20.58
CA LYS A 212 3.39 -22.97 21.96
C LYS A 212 4.07 -21.81 22.70
N ASN A 213 4.38 -20.72 22.01
CA ASN A 213 5.04 -19.55 22.60
C ASN A 213 4.31 -18.26 22.23
N ASP A 214 4.63 -17.19 22.96
CA ASP A 214 3.97 -15.89 22.83
C ASP A 214 4.56 -15.01 21.70
N LYS A 215 5.39 -15.58 20.81
CA LYS A 215 6.00 -14.84 19.70
C LYS A 215 5.09 -14.87 18.48
N LYS A 216 4.84 -13.70 17.91
CA LYS A 216 3.83 -13.48 16.89
C LYS A 216 4.46 -13.00 15.59
N VAL A 217 3.99 -13.54 14.48
CA VAL A 217 4.26 -13.02 13.13
C VAL A 217 2.94 -12.66 12.48
N TYR A 218 2.87 -11.43 11.99
CA TYR A 218 1.73 -10.94 11.22
C TYR A 218 2.00 -11.17 9.74
N ILE A 219 0.99 -11.63 9.03
CA ILE A 219 1.00 -11.73 7.57
C ILE A 219 -0.27 -11.09 7.06
N THR A 220 -0.11 -10.02 6.29
CA THR A 220 -1.18 -9.07 6.03
C THR A 220 -1.41 -8.89 4.54
N ALA A 221 -2.67 -8.65 4.16
CA ALA A 221 -3.10 -8.25 2.83
C ALA A 221 -4.33 -7.34 2.97
N HIS A 222 -4.89 -6.82 1.88
CA HIS A 222 -6.18 -6.11 1.88
C HIS A 222 -7.14 -6.70 0.85
N HIS A 223 -8.45 -6.56 1.10
CA HIS A 223 -9.48 -7.11 0.21
C HIS A 223 -10.31 -6.04 -0.50
N ASP A 224 -10.23 -4.77 -0.10
CA ASP A 224 -10.70 -3.68 -0.95
C ASP A 224 -9.77 -3.53 -2.15
N HIS A 225 -10.36 -3.27 -3.32
CA HIS A 225 -9.64 -3.28 -4.59
C HIS A 225 -10.45 -2.59 -5.68
N TRP A 226 -9.79 -2.20 -6.77
CA TRP A 226 -10.42 -1.67 -7.98
C TRP A 226 -10.73 -2.77 -8.99
N PHE A 227 -11.84 -2.64 -9.72
CA PHE A 227 -12.27 -3.58 -10.76
C PHE A 227 -12.32 -5.06 -10.29
N LYS A 228 -11.36 -5.88 -10.71
CA LYS A 228 -11.23 -7.30 -10.32
C LYS A 228 -10.17 -7.53 -9.25
N GLY A 229 -9.18 -6.64 -9.15
CA GLY A 229 -8.17 -6.63 -8.08
C GLY A 229 -7.44 -7.95 -7.86
N GLU A 230 -7.18 -8.72 -8.91
CA GLU A 230 -6.69 -10.08 -8.70
C GLU A 230 -5.25 -10.10 -8.19
N HIS A 231 -4.35 -9.31 -8.78
CA HIS A 231 -3.00 -9.10 -8.23
C HIS A 231 -3.04 -8.12 -7.05
N ASP A 232 -3.94 -7.14 -7.12
CA ASP A 232 -4.08 -6.06 -6.15
C ASP A 232 -5.49 -6.01 -5.52
N ASN A 233 -5.76 -6.81 -4.48
CA ASN A 233 -4.82 -7.67 -3.75
C ASN A 233 -5.44 -9.01 -3.35
N LEU A 234 -6.35 -9.53 -4.18
CA LEU A 234 -7.04 -10.78 -3.89
C LEU A 234 -6.11 -11.99 -3.93
N LEU A 235 -4.99 -11.93 -4.65
CA LEU A 235 -3.92 -12.91 -4.56
C LEU A 235 -3.35 -12.96 -3.14
N GLY A 236 -2.91 -11.83 -2.59
CA GLY A 236 -2.39 -11.75 -1.22
C GLY A 236 -3.37 -12.33 -0.20
N VAL A 237 -4.65 -11.97 -0.31
CA VAL A 237 -5.73 -12.51 0.54
C VAL A 237 -5.88 -14.03 0.38
N SER A 238 -5.83 -14.55 -0.84
CA SER A 238 -6.02 -15.97 -1.15
C SER A 238 -4.84 -16.84 -0.72
N LEU A 239 -3.65 -16.24 -0.56
CA LEU A 239 -2.45 -16.90 -0.04
C LEU A 239 -2.51 -17.11 1.48
N LEU A 240 -3.13 -16.21 2.24
CA LEU A 240 -3.13 -16.22 3.71
C LEU A 240 -3.43 -17.61 4.32
N PRO A 241 -4.48 -18.35 3.91
CA PRO A 241 -4.82 -19.64 4.53
C PRO A 241 -3.72 -20.71 4.40
N GLU A 242 -2.89 -20.62 3.36
CA GLU A 242 -1.84 -21.59 3.03
C GLU A 242 -0.55 -21.40 3.85
N LEU A 243 -0.47 -20.29 4.59
CA LEU A 243 0.69 -19.94 5.39
C LEU A 243 0.62 -20.58 6.78
N LYS A 244 1.73 -21.17 7.21
CA LYS A 244 1.83 -21.97 8.43
C LYS A 244 3.19 -21.82 9.09
N SER A 245 3.19 -21.86 10.42
CA SER A 245 4.40 -21.91 11.23
C SER A 245 4.20 -22.88 12.38
N GLU A 246 5.21 -23.69 12.65
CA GLU A 246 5.30 -24.50 13.88
C GLU A 246 6.01 -23.75 15.01
N LYS A 247 6.63 -22.59 14.69
CA LYS A 247 7.48 -21.82 15.60
C LYS A 247 6.78 -20.60 16.20
N TYR A 248 5.88 -19.96 15.47
CA TYR A 248 5.31 -18.66 15.85
C TYR A 248 3.79 -18.70 15.78
N GLU A 249 3.14 -17.92 16.64
CA GLU A 249 1.72 -17.61 16.49
C GLU A 249 1.56 -16.76 15.22
N LEU A 250 0.67 -17.18 14.32
CA LEU A 250 0.42 -16.45 13.09
C LEU A 250 -0.88 -15.66 13.19
N HIS A 251 -0.78 -14.38 12.87
CA HIS A 251 -1.92 -13.50 12.65
C HIS A 251 -2.04 -13.24 11.15
N LEU A 252 -3.02 -13.88 10.53
CA LEU A 252 -3.32 -13.77 9.11
C LEU A 252 -4.44 -12.74 8.94
N VAL A 253 -4.12 -11.56 8.44
CA VAL A 253 -5.05 -10.43 8.43
C VAL A 253 -5.34 -9.95 7.02
N SER A 254 -6.62 -9.76 6.71
CA SER A 254 -7.06 -9.02 5.53
C SER A 254 -7.72 -7.72 5.98
N PHE A 255 -7.08 -6.60 5.63
CA PHE A 255 -7.55 -5.26 5.92
C PHE A 255 -8.57 -4.79 4.87
N THR A 256 -9.38 -3.82 5.29
CA THR A 256 -10.24 -2.99 4.45
C THR A 256 -9.64 -1.60 4.36
N ALA A 257 -10.09 -0.76 3.45
CA ALA A 257 -9.69 0.63 3.33
C ALA A 257 -8.17 0.81 3.26
N GLU A 258 -7.50 -0.06 2.51
CA GLU A 258 -6.15 0.21 2.04
C GLU A 258 -6.26 1.29 0.95
N GLU A 259 -6.95 0.99 -0.13
CA GLU A 259 -7.02 1.83 -1.34
C GLU A 259 -7.67 3.19 -1.05
N ALA A 260 -8.84 3.11 -0.41
CA ALA A 260 -9.71 4.23 -0.14
C ALA A 260 -10.60 3.93 1.07
N GLY A 261 -10.94 4.97 1.82
CA GLY A 261 -11.89 4.85 2.95
C GLY A 261 -11.48 5.68 4.15
N ALA A 262 -10.41 6.45 4.04
CA ALA A 262 -9.96 7.32 5.11
C ALA A 262 -10.97 8.44 5.40
N LEU A 263 -11.41 8.53 6.65
CA LEU A 263 -12.35 9.56 7.09
C LEU A 263 -11.80 10.97 6.92
N GLY A 264 -12.69 11.90 6.57
CA GLY A 264 -12.33 13.30 6.38
C GLY A 264 -11.42 13.54 5.18
N TYR A 265 -11.48 12.66 4.16
CA TYR A 265 -10.75 12.80 2.90
C TYR A 265 -9.22 12.82 3.07
N GLN A 266 -8.67 12.26 4.16
CA GLN A 266 -7.22 12.26 4.42
C GLN A 266 -6.43 11.95 3.14
N SER A 267 -5.58 12.89 2.73
CA SER A 267 -4.81 12.73 1.49
C SER A 267 -3.82 11.57 1.56
N PHE A 268 -3.38 11.19 2.76
CA PHE A 268 -2.78 9.87 2.98
C PHE A 268 -3.86 8.81 3.21
N SER A 269 -4.55 8.41 2.15
CA SER A 269 -5.63 7.42 2.21
C SER A 269 -5.12 5.99 2.41
N TRP A 270 -4.01 5.62 1.74
CA TRP A 270 -3.42 4.27 1.79
C TRP A 270 -3.30 3.73 3.18
N SER A 271 -3.54 2.43 3.38
CA SER A 271 -3.35 1.73 4.65
C SER A 271 -4.16 2.27 5.83
N TYR A 272 -5.31 2.91 5.56
CA TYR A 272 -6.16 3.46 6.62
C TYR A 272 -6.73 2.36 7.51
N GLY A 273 -7.07 1.20 6.93
CA GLY A 273 -7.50 0.01 7.67
C GLY A 273 -6.54 -0.41 8.75
N SER A 274 -5.29 -0.69 8.39
CA SER A 274 -4.26 -1.07 9.35
C SER A 274 -3.99 0.03 10.38
N ARG A 275 -4.04 1.32 10.00
CA ARG A 275 -3.91 2.41 11.00
C ARG A 275 -5.01 2.33 12.06
N LYS A 276 -6.26 2.14 11.63
CA LYS A 276 -7.40 2.00 12.56
C LYS A 276 -7.31 0.72 13.38
N TYR A 277 -6.82 -0.36 12.80
CA TYR A 277 -6.54 -1.59 13.53
C TYR A 277 -5.69 -1.32 14.77
N PHE A 278 -4.54 -0.65 14.62
CA PHE A 278 -3.64 -0.32 15.73
C PHE A 278 -4.24 0.68 16.73
N GLU A 279 -5.02 1.66 16.27
CA GLU A 279 -5.71 2.62 17.15
C GLU A 279 -6.73 1.96 18.09
N LEU A 280 -7.32 0.83 17.68
CA LEU A 280 -8.27 0.07 18.50
C LEU A 280 -7.58 -0.85 19.53
N GLN A 281 -6.27 -1.06 19.42
CA GLN A 281 -5.58 -2.02 20.27
C GLN A 281 -5.26 -1.45 21.65
N LYS A 282 -5.22 -2.34 22.64
CA LYS A 282 -4.85 -2.00 24.01
C LYS A 282 -3.33 -1.78 24.12
N LYS A 283 -2.92 -1.04 25.16
CA LYS A 283 -1.51 -0.88 25.52
C LYS A 283 -0.85 -2.26 25.68
N GLY A 284 0.34 -2.45 25.10
CA GLY A 284 1.06 -3.73 25.09
C GLY A 284 0.65 -4.67 23.95
N PHE A 285 -0.21 -4.26 23.03
CA PHE A 285 -0.58 -5.08 21.87
C PHE A 285 0.62 -5.54 21.03
N ASN A 286 1.62 -4.68 20.88
CA ASN A 286 2.83 -4.97 20.11
C ASN A 286 3.74 -6.00 20.79
N ASP A 287 3.46 -6.36 22.05
CA ASP A 287 4.29 -7.28 22.81
C ASP A 287 4.30 -8.67 22.14
N GLY A 288 5.51 -9.15 21.89
CA GLY A 288 5.74 -10.44 21.23
C GLY A 288 5.65 -10.41 19.70
N ILE A 289 5.22 -9.31 19.08
CA ILE A 289 5.24 -9.19 17.61
C ILE A 289 6.69 -9.06 17.14
N LEU A 290 7.10 -9.96 16.25
CA LEU A 290 8.47 -10.03 15.74
C LEU A 290 8.61 -9.36 14.38
N LEU A 291 7.63 -9.58 13.51
CA LEU A 291 7.70 -9.25 12.10
C LEU A 291 6.29 -9.16 11.51
N ASN A 292 6.14 -8.26 10.55
CA ASN A 292 5.04 -8.26 9.60
C ASN A 292 5.53 -8.62 8.18
N ILE A 293 4.80 -9.49 7.50
CA ILE A 293 4.98 -9.80 6.08
C ILE A 293 3.73 -9.31 5.35
N ASN A 294 3.82 -8.15 4.71
CA ASN A 294 2.73 -7.60 3.91
C ASN A 294 2.77 -8.16 2.49
N LEU A 295 1.63 -8.63 2.01
CA LEU A 295 1.37 -9.15 0.67
C LEU A 295 0.53 -8.09 -0.05
N ASP A 296 1.04 -7.49 -1.11
CA ASP A 296 0.41 -6.34 -1.76
C ASP A 296 0.79 -6.23 -3.23
N ASN A 297 -0.17 -6.04 -4.14
CA ASN A 297 0.04 -5.95 -5.59
C ASN A 297 1.08 -6.97 -6.11
N ILE A 298 0.89 -8.25 -5.77
CA ILE A 298 1.90 -9.30 -5.98
C ILE A 298 1.99 -9.66 -7.46
N ASP A 299 3.14 -9.40 -8.11
CA ASP A 299 3.54 -10.13 -9.33
C ASP A 299 4.32 -11.37 -8.89
N PRO A 300 3.70 -12.57 -8.89
CA PRO A 300 4.31 -13.75 -8.30
C PRO A 300 5.58 -14.19 -9.03
N CYS A 301 5.72 -13.86 -10.31
CA CYS A 301 6.87 -14.24 -11.13
C CYS A 301 7.98 -13.17 -11.14
N ASN A 302 7.67 -11.90 -10.84
CA ASN A 302 8.63 -10.79 -10.76
C ASN A 302 8.53 -10.01 -9.46
N LEU A 303 8.63 -10.73 -8.33
CA LEU A 303 8.57 -10.14 -7.00
C LEU A 303 9.65 -9.09 -6.77
N LYS A 304 9.25 -8.05 -6.04
CA LYS A 304 10.07 -7.05 -5.37
C LYS A 304 9.76 -7.09 -3.88
N ILE A 305 10.78 -6.91 -3.06
CA ILE A 305 10.66 -7.00 -1.61
C ILE A 305 11.18 -5.72 -1.01
N LYS A 306 10.26 -4.89 -0.52
CA LYS A 306 10.57 -3.64 0.17
C LYS A 306 10.61 -3.87 1.65
N ALA A 307 11.79 -3.70 2.25
CA ALA A 307 12.05 -4.07 3.62
C ALA A 307 12.60 -2.88 4.42
N VAL A 308 12.29 -2.86 5.72
CA VAL A 308 13.18 -2.16 6.66
C VAL A 308 14.56 -2.83 6.55
N PRO A 309 15.65 -2.06 6.35
CA PRO A 309 16.97 -2.64 6.05
C PRO A 309 17.44 -3.70 7.07
N SER A 310 17.07 -3.56 8.34
CA SER A 310 17.47 -4.43 9.42
C SER A 310 16.90 -5.86 9.38
N ILE A 311 15.84 -6.13 8.60
CA ILE A 311 15.23 -7.48 8.51
C ILE A 311 15.41 -8.13 7.13
N SER A 312 16.02 -7.44 6.17
CA SER A 312 16.16 -7.92 4.79
C SER A 312 16.87 -9.27 4.67
N SER A 313 17.87 -9.52 5.53
CA SER A 313 18.71 -10.72 5.43
C SER A 313 17.96 -12.02 5.63
N VAL A 314 16.82 -11.98 6.33
CA VAL A 314 15.93 -13.14 6.49
C VAL A 314 15.33 -13.58 5.14
N PHE A 315 15.17 -12.63 4.21
CA PHE A 315 14.54 -12.84 2.91
C PHE A 315 15.54 -13.05 1.77
N GLU A 316 16.79 -12.59 1.94
CA GLU A 316 17.86 -12.62 0.92
C GLU A 316 18.10 -14.02 0.35
N LYS A 317 18.04 -15.06 1.20
CA LYS A 317 18.25 -16.45 0.77
C LYS A 317 17.17 -16.97 -0.19
N TYR A 318 15.95 -16.46 -0.08
CA TYR A 318 14.79 -16.97 -0.81
C TYR A 318 14.45 -16.11 -2.03
N PHE A 319 14.80 -14.83 -1.97
CA PHE A 319 14.40 -13.83 -2.97
C PHE A 319 15.61 -12.98 -3.40
N ASN A 320 16.78 -13.61 -3.48
CA ASN A 320 18.02 -12.94 -3.84
C ASN A 320 17.85 -12.22 -5.19
N ASN A 321 18.23 -10.93 -5.25
CA ASN A 321 18.02 -9.98 -6.36
C ASN A 321 16.65 -9.26 -6.44
N SER A 322 15.68 -9.59 -5.58
CA SER A 322 14.39 -8.90 -5.52
C SER A 322 14.27 -7.87 -4.40
N ILE A 323 15.25 -7.82 -3.49
CA ILE A 323 15.18 -7.00 -2.28
C ILE A 323 15.60 -5.55 -2.55
N ILE A 324 14.76 -4.65 -2.09
CA ILE A 324 14.95 -3.20 -2.05
C ILE A 324 14.99 -2.79 -0.58
N TYR A 325 16.11 -2.18 -0.16
CA TYR A 325 16.35 -1.73 1.22
C TYR A 325 15.68 -0.38 1.51
N GLU A 326 14.42 -0.24 1.12
CA GLU A 326 13.58 0.91 1.40
C GLU A 326 12.16 0.41 1.70
N PRO A 327 11.53 0.80 2.81
CA PRO A 327 10.15 0.43 3.09
C PRO A 327 9.16 0.96 2.05
N GLU A 328 8.10 0.20 1.81
CA GLU A 328 6.94 0.67 1.04
C GLU A 328 6.07 1.60 1.91
N ILE A 329 5.63 2.72 1.35
CA ILE A 329 4.79 3.72 2.03
C ILE A 329 3.30 3.52 1.75
N TYR A 330 2.96 2.99 0.57
CA TYR A 330 1.60 2.81 0.08
C TYR A 330 1.03 1.43 0.43
N SER A 331 1.43 0.85 1.56
CA SER A 331 0.98 -0.49 1.94
C SER A 331 0.79 -0.65 3.45
N ASP A 332 -0.04 -1.60 3.85
CA ASP A 332 -0.32 -1.86 5.26
C ASP A 332 0.92 -2.18 6.10
N GLY A 333 1.98 -2.72 5.46
CA GLY A 333 3.28 -2.94 6.09
C GLY A 333 3.90 -1.66 6.67
N TYR A 334 3.62 -0.51 6.05
CA TYR A 334 4.06 0.79 6.54
C TYR A 334 3.52 1.10 7.94
N THR A 335 2.26 0.78 8.20
CA THR A 335 1.63 1.00 9.51
C THR A 335 2.34 0.22 10.62
N PHE A 336 2.81 -1.00 10.35
CA PHE A 336 3.56 -1.80 11.32
C PHE A 336 4.88 -1.12 11.70
N ILE A 337 5.61 -0.59 10.71
CA ILE A 337 6.86 0.17 10.93
C ILE A 337 6.59 1.38 11.82
N LYS A 338 5.52 2.12 11.53
CA LYS A 338 5.09 3.29 12.32
C LYS A 338 4.68 2.95 13.75
N ASN A 339 4.38 1.68 14.04
CA ASN A 339 4.10 1.17 15.38
C ASN A 339 5.30 0.46 16.02
N GLY A 340 6.47 0.50 15.38
CA GLY A 340 7.70 -0.07 15.92
C GLY A 340 7.91 -1.54 15.60
N ILE A 341 7.12 -2.11 14.68
CA ILE A 341 7.21 -3.51 14.28
C ILE A 341 7.96 -3.58 12.95
N PRO A 342 9.01 -4.41 12.82
CA PRO A 342 9.68 -4.62 11.55
C PRO A 342 8.70 -5.15 10.51
N SER A 343 8.73 -4.60 9.31
CA SER A 343 7.87 -5.05 8.22
C SER A 343 8.67 -5.24 6.94
N VAL A 344 8.21 -6.21 6.17
CA VAL A 344 8.55 -6.38 4.76
C VAL A 344 7.27 -6.32 3.94
N THR A 345 7.33 -5.78 2.72
CA THR A 345 6.25 -5.81 1.74
C THR A 345 6.73 -6.59 0.52
N LEU A 346 6.02 -7.65 0.18
CA LEU A 346 6.20 -8.43 -1.03
C LEU A 346 5.22 -7.90 -2.06
N GLU A 347 5.75 -7.32 -3.13
CA GLU A 347 5.01 -6.63 -4.18
C GLU A 347 5.57 -6.93 -5.57
N GLY A 348 4.90 -6.44 -6.61
CA GLY A 348 5.32 -6.56 -8.01
C GLY A 348 5.30 -5.22 -8.74
N TYR A 349 6.00 -5.14 -9.88
CA TYR A 349 5.72 -4.10 -10.86
C TYR A 349 4.76 -4.66 -11.91
N TYR A 350 3.48 -4.60 -11.60
CA TYR A 350 2.45 -5.11 -12.48
C TYR A 350 1.91 -4.01 -13.40
N LYS A 351 1.99 -4.23 -14.72
CA LYS A 351 1.59 -3.25 -15.72
C LYS A 351 0.09 -2.91 -15.65
N GLU A 352 -0.71 -3.87 -15.24
CA GLU A 352 -2.17 -3.76 -15.23
C GLU A 352 -2.72 -3.29 -13.87
N TYR A 353 -1.84 -2.81 -12.97
CA TYR A 353 -2.19 -2.19 -11.68
C TYR A 353 -3.34 -1.18 -11.79
N HIS A 354 -4.34 -1.34 -10.93
CA HIS A 354 -5.57 -0.53 -10.89
C HIS A 354 -6.31 -0.43 -12.22
N SER A 355 -6.18 -1.41 -13.11
CA SER A 355 -6.87 -1.42 -14.39
C SER A 355 -7.94 -2.49 -14.45
N ILE A 356 -8.80 -2.39 -15.46
CA ILE A 356 -9.81 -3.42 -15.73
C ILE A 356 -9.21 -4.80 -16.07
N ASP A 357 -7.94 -4.84 -16.48
CA ASP A 357 -7.24 -6.05 -16.87
C ASP A 357 -6.34 -6.60 -15.74
N ASP A 358 -6.57 -6.18 -14.49
CA ASP A 358 -5.89 -6.73 -13.32
C ASP A 358 -6.38 -8.15 -13.01
N GLU A 359 -5.78 -9.11 -13.71
CA GLU A 359 -6.16 -10.52 -13.69
C GLU A 359 -4.95 -11.45 -13.66
N ILE A 360 -5.03 -12.45 -12.79
CA ILE A 360 -4.12 -13.60 -12.76
C ILE A 360 -4.35 -14.46 -13.98
N ILE A 361 -3.23 -14.87 -14.58
CA ILE A 361 -3.18 -15.79 -15.71
C ILE A 361 -2.66 -17.18 -15.28
N PRO A 362 -3.11 -18.27 -15.92
CA PRO A 362 -2.73 -19.63 -15.51
C PRO A 362 -1.23 -19.90 -15.46
N SER A 363 -0.41 -19.22 -16.27
CA SER A 363 1.04 -19.40 -16.25
C SER A 363 1.73 -18.95 -14.96
N GLU A 364 1.04 -18.21 -14.09
CA GLU A 364 1.57 -17.74 -12.81
C GLU A 364 1.48 -18.78 -11.69
N GLU A 365 0.75 -19.89 -11.90
CA GLU A 365 0.48 -20.94 -10.91
C GLU A 365 1.76 -21.46 -10.23
N VAL A 366 2.80 -21.75 -11.02
CA VAL A 366 4.09 -22.25 -10.51
C VAL A 366 4.79 -21.21 -9.62
N CYS A 367 4.72 -19.93 -10.00
CA CYS A 367 5.32 -18.83 -9.25
C CYS A 367 4.58 -18.61 -7.91
N ILE A 368 3.25 -18.68 -7.94
CA ILE A 368 2.37 -18.58 -6.75
C ILE A 368 2.74 -19.67 -5.74
N SER A 369 2.90 -20.92 -6.18
CA SER A 369 3.31 -22.01 -5.31
C SER A 369 4.71 -21.83 -4.75
N SER A 370 5.65 -21.37 -5.57
CA SER A 370 7.02 -21.07 -5.13
C SER A 370 7.03 -20.00 -4.04
N LEU A 371 6.18 -18.98 -4.17
CA LEU A 371 6.00 -17.93 -3.17
C LEU A 371 5.49 -18.49 -1.83
N VAL A 372 4.42 -19.29 -1.84
CA VAL A 372 3.89 -19.95 -0.62
C VAL A 372 4.95 -20.80 0.06
N LEU A 373 5.66 -21.63 -0.72
CA LEU A 373 6.72 -22.48 -0.21
C LEU A 373 7.86 -21.65 0.40
N SER A 374 8.22 -20.53 -0.22
CA SER A 374 9.30 -19.66 0.27
C SER A 374 8.92 -18.96 1.57
N ILE A 375 7.71 -18.39 1.68
CA ILE A 375 7.24 -17.77 2.93
C ILE A 375 7.17 -18.83 4.03
N ASN A 376 6.60 -20.01 3.75
CA ASN A 376 6.54 -21.09 4.74
C ASN A 376 7.94 -21.55 5.19
N LYS A 377 8.92 -21.63 4.29
CA LYS A 377 10.31 -21.92 4.69
C LYS A 377 10.90 -20.81 5.55
N ILE A 378 10.67 -19.54 5.24
CA ILE A 378 11.12 -18.43 6.10
C ILE A 378 10.53 -18.55 7.51
N LEU A 379 9.24 -18.83 7.62
CA LEU A 379 8.54 -18.96 8.91
C LEU A 379 8.99 -20.17 9.75
N ASN A 380 9.57 -21.20 9.13
CA ASN A 380 9.89 -22.48 9.80
C ASN A 380 11.39 -22.79 9.85
N ASP A 381 12.19 -22.29 8.93
CA ASP A 381 13.63 -22.61 8.85
C ASP A 381 14.48 -21.46 9.38
N GLU A 382 14.07 -20.22 9.14
CA GLU A 382 14.85 -19.03 9.48
C GLU A 382 14.59 -18.50 10.90
N ASN A 383 15.54 -17.70 11.40
CA ASN A 383 15.38 -16.94 12.64
C ASN A 383 14.86 -15.53 12.31
N VAL A 384 13.54 -15.36 12.29
CA VAL A 384 12.90 -14.06 11.97
C VAL A 384 13.14 -12.99 13.05
N GLU A 385 13.70 -13.36 14.21
CA GLU A 385 14.13 -12.42 15.25
C GLU A 385 15.50 -11.80 14.96
N GLN A 386 16.22 -12.32 13.95
CA GLN A 386 17.54 -11.82 13.61
C GLN A 386 17.45 -10.43 12.99
N ILE A 387 17.90 -9.42 13.76
CA ILE A 387 17.96 -8.03 13.34
C ILE A 387 19.42 -7.68 12.97
N ARG A 388 19.60 -7.13 11.77
CA ARG A 388 20.87 -6.57 11.27
C ARG A 388 21.07 -5.14 11.77
N TYR A 389 21.48 -5.01 13.02
CA TYR A 389 21.74 -3.72 13.66
C TYR A 389 22.84 -2.90 12.97
N ASP A 390 23.76 -3.54 12.25
CA ASP A 390 24.81 -2.88 11.48
C ASP A 390 24.25 -2.00 10.35
N MET A 391 23.18 -2.43 9.70
CA MET A 391 22.53 -1.64 8.63
C MET A 391 21.87 -0.38 9.20
N LEU A 392 21.14 -0.52 10.30
CA LEU A 392 20.55 0.62 10.99
C LEU A 392 21.61 1.57 11.56
N LYS A 393 22.72 1.02 12.10
CA LYS A 393 23.87 1.82 12.56
C LYS A 393 24.44 2.68 11.44
N ASN A 394 24.59 2.13 10.23
CA ASN A 394 25.08 2.88 9.08
C ASN A 394 24.13 4.03 8.70
N GLU A 395 22.82 3.79 8.67
CA GLU A 395 21.82 4.84 8.40
C GLU A 395 21.86 5.96 9.46
N LEU A 396 21.93 5.60 10.74
CA LEU A 396 22.09 6.54 11.85
C LEU A 396 23.38 7.36 11.75
N MET A 397 24.51 6.72 11.44
CA MET A 397 25.80 7.39 11.27
C MET A 397 25.80 8.36 10.09
N GLN A 398 25.18 7.98 8.97
CA GLN A 398 25.02 8.86 7.81
C GLN A 398 24.20 10.09 8.20
N PHE A 399 23.09 9.91 8.91
CA PHE A 399 22.27 11.00 9.40
C PHE A 399 23.03 11.91 10.38
N MET A 400 23.78 11.34 11.33
CA MET A 400 24.61 12.09 12.28
C MET A 400 25.60 13.05 11.60
N SER A 401 26.15 12.67 10.43
CA SER A 401 27.09 13.53 9.70
C SER A 401 26.50 14.89 9.29
N THR A 402 25.17 14.98 9.20
CA THR A 402 24.43 16.15 8.72
C THR A 402 23.64 16.90 9.80
N THR A 403 23.59 16.39 11.03
CA THR A 403 22.81 16.96 12.14
C THR A 403 23.63 17.84 13.08
N GLN A 404 22.94 18.62 13.94
CA GLN A 404 23.57 19.47 14.94
C GLN A 404 24.09 18.69 16.16
N ALA A 405 25.05 19.30 16.88
CA ALA A 405 25.77 18.67 17.98
C ALA A 405 24.88 18.06 19.08
N PRO A 406 23.79 18.72 19.56
CA PRO A 406 22.94 18.14 20.61
C PRO A 406 22.26 16.83 20.19
N MET A 407 21.77 16.76 18.95
CA MET A 407 21.14 15.56 18.40
C MET A 407 22.15 14.41 18.26
N ARG A 408 23.39 14.73 17.86
CA ARG A 408 24.48 13.74 17.76
C ARG A 408 24.76 13.06 19.10
N THR A 409 24.70 13.78 20.21
CA THR A 409 24.94 13.19 21.54
C THR A 409 23.89 12.12 21.88
N TYR A 410 22.61 12.38 21.65
CA TYR A 410 21.57 11.37 21.87
C TYR A 410 21.73 10.17 20.93
N LEU A 411 22.07 10.42 19.66
CA LEU A 411 22.29 9.36 18.69
C LEU A 411 23.50 8.47 19.03
N LEU A 412 24.58 9.02 19.60
CA LEU A 412 25.71 8.22 20.09
C LEU A 412 25.28 7.25 21.19
N ASN A 413 24.53 7.73 22.19
CA ASN A 413 24.04 6.87 23.27
C ASN A 413 23.10 5.76 22.76
N ILE A 414 22.27 6.09 21.76
CA ILE A 414 21.40 5.12 21.08
C ILE A 414 22.24 4.09 20.32
N LEU A 415 23.28 4.51 19.61
CA LEU A 415 24.17 3.60 18.87
C LEU A 415 24.88 2.60 19.77
N ASP A 416 25.32 3.02 20.95
CA ASP A 416 25.99 2.16 21.93
C ASP A 416 25.04 1.09 22.51
N ASN A 417 23.73 1.33 22.43
CA ASN A 417 22.68 0.45 22.97
C ASN A 417 21.74 -0.10 21.88
N LEU A 418 22.14 -0.04 20.61
CA LEU A 418 21.24 -0.33 19.48
C LEU A 418 20.71 -1.76 19.46
N ASN A 419 21.43 -2.71 20.07
CA ASN A 419 21.02 -4.10 20.22
C ASN A 419 19.86 -4.29 21.22
N ASN A 420 19.43 -3.24 21.91
CA ASN A 420 18.23 -3.25 22.73
C ASN A 420 16.98 -3.18 21.84
N LYS A 421 16.10 -4.18 21.97
CA LYS A 421 14.86 -4.28 21.19
C LYS A 421 13.97 -3.04 21.34
N GLU A 422 13.79 -2.50 22.54
CA GLU A 422 12.94 -1.32 22.76
C GLU A 422 13.51 -0.07 22.06
N ILE A 423 14.83 0.10 22.05
CA ILE A 423 15.47 1.19 21.30
C ILE A 423 15.16 1.05 19.81
N TYR A 424 15.40 -0.14 19.26
CA TYR A 424 15.18 -0.44 17.86
C TYR A 424 13.71 -0.20 17.44
N GLU A 425 12.75 -0.73 18.17
CA GLU A 425 11.33 -0.55 17.90
C GLU A 425 10.92 0.92 17.94
N ASN A 426 11.46 1.71 18.88
CA ASN A 426 11.15 3.14 18.93
C ASN A 426 11.85 3.95 17.82
N LEU A 427 13.01 3.50 17.31
CA LEU A 427 13.62 4.09 16.13
C LEU A 427 12.78 3.84 14.87
N LEU A 428 12.19 2.65 14.72
CA LEU A 428 11.33 2.36 13.57
C LEU A 428 10.15 3.33 13.45
N LYS A 429 9.60 3.79 14.58
CA LYS A 429 8.51 4.78 14.61
C LYS A 429 8.91 6.15 14.03
N LEU A 430 10.21 6.42 13.91
CA LEU A 430 10.76 7.66 13.36
C LEU A 430 10.94 7.63 11.84
N TYR A 431 10.69 6.50 11.16
CA TYR A 431 10.51 6.50 9.72
C TYR A 431 9.26 7.30 9.35
N GLY A 432 9.32 7.96 8.19
CA GLY A 432 8.20 8.73 7.66
C GLY A 432 8.27 8.91 6.16
N GLY A 433 7.14 9.30 5.56
CA GLY A 433 7.00 9.54 4.14
C GLY A 433 7.49 10.92 3.68
N ILE A 434 8.13 10.94 2.52
CA ILE A 434 8.47 12.16 1.77
C ILE A 434 7.94 11.96 0.36
N LEU A 435 7.19 12.93 -0.18
CA LEU A 435 6.78 12.95 -1.58
C LEU A 435 7.49 14.12 -2.29
N PRO A 436 8.59 13.85 -3.01
CA PRO A 436 9.25 14.83 -3.85
C PRO A 436 8.37 15.27 -5.02
N ARG A 437 8.75 16.40 -5.64
CA ARG A 437 7.98 17.07 -6.70
C ARG A 437 7.61 16.16 -7.88
N ASP A 438 8.56 15.35 -8.32
CA ASP A 438 8.50 14.58 -9.57
C ASP A 438 8.91 13.12 -9.37
N SER A 439 8.53 12.51 -8.24
CA SER A 439 8.79 11.10 -7.97
C SER A 439 7.69 10.45 -7.14
N LEU A 440 7.78 9.14 -6.97
CA LEU A 440 7.02 8.42 -5.95
C LEU A 440 7.43 8.88 -4.55
N ALA A 441 6.54 8.69 -3.58
CA ALA A 441 6.89 8.87 -2.19
C ALA A 441 7.88 7.79 -1.74
N ILE A 442 8.73 8.18 -0.80
CA ILE A 442 9.81 7.37 -0.25
C ILE A 442 9.76 7.41 1.27
N VAL A 443 10.31 6.39 1.91
CA VAL A 443 10.37 6.29 3.37
C VAL A 443 11.79 6.52 3.86
N LYS A 444 11.98 7.43 4.82
CA LYS A 444 13.29 7.72 5.42
C LYS A 444 13.20 7.84 6.93
N LEU A 445 14.24 7.41 7.64
CA LEU A 445 14.41 7.73 9.05
C LEU A 445 14.64 9.24 9.19
N PHE A 446 13.99 9.87 10.17
CA PHE A 446 14.01 11.33 10.34
C PHE A 446 13.51 12.10 9.10
N HIS A 447 12.44 11.57 8.49
CA HIS A 447 11.88 12.03 7.22
C HIS A 447 11.65 13.55 7.12
N LYS A 448 11.30 14.21 8.23
CA LYS A 448 11.06 15.66 8.23
C LYS A 448 12.33 16.45 7.93
N LEU A 449 13.46 16.04 8.52
CA LEU A 449 14.76 16.67 8.25
C LEU A 449 15.31 16.28 6.89
N ALA A 450 15.13 15.01 6.48
CA ALA A 450 15.51 14.57 5.15
C ALA A 450 14.73 15.32 4.05
N GLY A 451 13.42 15.52 4.22
CA GLY A 451 12.55 16.22 3.28
C GLY A 451 12.96 17.67 3.00
N ILE A 452 13.63 18.35 3.93
CA ILE A 452 14.16 19.70 3.72
C ILE A 452 15.19 19.74 2.59
N GLN A 453 15.91 18.65 2.33
CA GLN A 453 16.98 18.61 1.33
C GLN A 453 16.48 18.39 -0.11
N TYR A 454 15.21 18.00 -0.28
CA TYR A 454 14.63 17.74 -1.60
C TYR A 454 14.25 19.02 -2.35
N GLU A 455 14.19 18.94 -3.69
CA GLU A 455 13.68 20.02 -4.53
C GLU A 455 12.22 20.35 -4.17
N LYS A 456 11.87 21.63 -4.25
CA LYS A 456 10.56 22.16 -3.86
C LYS A 456 9.62 22.26 -5.08
N PRO A 457 8.29 22.08 -4.89
CA PRO A 457 7.64 21.70 -3.63
C PRO A 457 7.89 20.23 -3.25
N VAL A 458 7.95 19.96 -1.95
CA VAL A 458 8.02 18.60 -1.39
C VAL A 458 7.01 18.48 -0.26
N TYR A 459 6.33 17.34 -0.17
CA TYR A 459 5.44 17.02 0.94
C TYR A 459 6.15 16.11 1.93
N VAL A 460 5.96 16.41 3.20
CA VAL A 460 6.48 15.63 4.31
C VAL A 460 5.29 15.14 5.13
N GLU A 461 5.20 13.83 5.31
CA GLU A 461 4.11 13.19 6.06
C GLU A 461 4.02 13.75 7.49
N GLY A 462 2.79 13.97 7.96
CA GLY A 462 2.55 14.34 9.34
C GLY A 462 1.09 14.47 9.74
N LYS A 463 0.91 14.95 10.98
CA LYS A 463 -0.35 15.30 11.62
C LYS A 463 -0.29 16.78 12.07
N PRO A 464 -0.46 17.78 11.18
CA PRO A 464 -0.70 17.66 9.73
C PRO A 464 0.61 17.44 8.94
N ALA A 465 0.46 17.06 7.66
CA ALA A 465 1.56 17.08 6.71
C ALA A 465 2.02 18.50 6.37
N LEU A 466 3.27 18.63 5.95
CA LEU A 466 3.86 19.91 5.55
C LEU A 466 4.22 19.91 4.06
N LYS A 467 3.72 20.92 3.34
CA LYS A 467 4.16 21.26 1.98
C LYS A 467 5.26 22.31 2.06
N ILE A 468 6.51 21.92 1.82
CA ILE A 468 7.64 22.85 1.77
C ILE A 468 7.75 23.37 0.33
N SER A 469 7.38 24.63 0.10
CA SER A 469 7.33 25.23 -1.25
C SER A 469 8.45 26.22 -1.55
N SER A 470 9.23 26.65 -0.55
CA SER A 470 10.25 27.68 -0.68
C SER A 470 11.66 27.13 -0.54
N ASN A 471 12.58 27.65 -1.36
CA ASN A 471 14.03 27.43 -1.25
C ASN A 471 14.73 28.50 -0.40
N ASP A 472 13.97 29.39 0.26
CA ASP A 472 14.55 30.43 1.10
C ASP A 472 15.33 29.82 2.28
N LYS A 473 16.60 30.23 2.41
CA LYS A 473 17.52 29.63 3.39
C LYS A 473 17.13 29.92 4.84
N LEU A 474 16.52 31.08 5.13
CA LEU A 474 16.12 31.43 6.49
C LEU A 474 14.88 30.62 6.89
N TYR A 475 13.90 30.51 6.00
CA TYR A 475 12.72 29.67 6.16
C TYR A 475 13.11 28.20 6.40
N LEU A 476 13.96 27.63 5.54
CA LEU A 476 14.40 26.24 5.68
C LEU A 476 15.19 26.00 6.98
N ARG A 477 16.01 26.95 7.43
CA ARG A 477 16.70 26.87 8.73
C ARG A 477 15.73 26.92 9.90
N SER A 478 14.69 27.74 9.83
CA SER A 478 13.66 27.82 10.88
C SER A 478 12.94 26.48 11.04
N ILE A 479 12.48 25.90 9.93
CA ILE A 479 11.78 24.61 9.94
C ILE A 479 12.71 23.46 10.36
N ALA A 480 13.97 23.47 9.91
CA ALA A 480 14.95 22.48 10.34
C ALA A 480 15.09 22.47 11.88
N LYS A 481 15.16 23.65 12.50
CA LYS A 481 15.25 23.77 13.95
C LYS A 481 14.02 23.20 14.66
N GLU A 482 12.82 23.50 14.19
CA GLU A 482 11.58 22.96 14.75
C GLU A 482 11.55 21.42 14.70
N PHE A 483 11.98 20.85 13.56
CA PHE A 483 12.04 19.40 13.39
C PHE A 483 13.14 18.75 14.24
N GLU A 484 14.29 19.41 14.38
CA GLU A 484 15.34 18.96 15.30
C GLU A 484 14.85 18.94 16.74
N ASP A 485 14.15 19.98 17.21
CA ASP A 485 13.60 20.04 18.56
C ASP A 485 12.58 18.91 18.82
N GLU A 486 11.73 18.61 17.82
CA GLU A 486 10.80 17.48 17.87
C GLU A 486 11.55 16.14 17.99
N TYR A 487 12.54 15.90 17.13
CA TYR A 487 13.28 14.64 17.16
C TYR A 487 14.18 14.52 18.38
N MET A 488 14.79 15.60 18.87
CA MET A 488 15.56 15.59 20.11
C MET A 488 14.70 15.14 21.29
N SER A 489 13.45 15.62 21.38
CA SER A 489 12.51 15.18 22.42
C SER A 489 12.24 13.68 22.32
N LYS A 490 12.05 13.15 21.11
CA LYS A 490 11.83 11.71 20.88
C LYS A 490 13.08 10.87 21.19
N LEU A 491 14.26 11.33 20.77
CA LEU A 491 15.52 10.65 21.02
C LEU A 491 15.89 10.64 22.51
N TYR A 492 15.62 11.74 23.23
CA TYR A 492 15.75 11.79 24.68
C TYR A 492 14.91 10.70 25.33
N GLU A 493 13.62 10.60 24.97
CA GLU A 493 12.71 9.58 25.49
C GLU A 493 13.18 8.14 25.20
N ILE A 494 13.82 7.90 24.05
CA ILE A 494 14.43 6.62 23.70
C ILE A 494 15.66 6.35 24.58
N SER A 495 16.52 7.37 24.77
CA SER A 495 17.78 7.21 25.48
C SER A 495 17.67 7.26 27.01
N LYS A 496 16.62 7.86 27.59
CA LYS A 496 16.57 8.21 29.02
C LYS A 496 16.64 7.04 29.99
N LYS A 497 16.36 5.83 29.52
CA LYS A 497 16.51 4.59 30.32
C LYS A 497 17.97 4.14 30.42
N PHE A 498 18.86 4.74 29.64
CA PHE A 498 20.27 4.39 29.47
C PHE A 498 21.21 5.59 29.70
N LEU A 499 20.65 6.77 29.99
CA LEU A 499 21.33 7.95 30.53
C LEU A 499 21.37 7.85 32.07
#